data_AF-A0A6G6XB46-F1
#
_entry.id   AF-A0A6G6XB46-F1
#
_cell.length_a   1.000
_cell.length_b   1.000
_cell.length_c   1.000
_cell.angle_alpha   90.00
_cell.angle_beta   90.00
_cell.angle_gamma   90.00
#
_symmetry.space_group_name_H-M   'P 1'
#
loop_
_entity.id
_entity.type
_entity.pdbx_description
1 polymer ?
#
loop_
_entity_poly.entity_id
_entity_poly.type
_entity_poly.pdbx_seq_one_letter_code
_entity_poly.pdbx_strand_id
1 'polypeptide(L)' 'MVVSADPALLIAGVAIALAVPVTFMVANWVRKNVDHGEARFGPDGKVIEDEDRK' A
#
# COMPACT_ATOMS: atom_id res chain seq x y z
N MET A 1 -9.40 -39.18 9.13
CA MET A 1 -8.76 -38.16 8.28
C MET A 1 -7.83 -37.35 9.17
N VAL A 2 -6.52 -37.60 9.11
CA VAL A 2 -5.55 -36.79 9.85
C VAL A 2 -5.39 -35.50 9.06
N VAL A 3 -5.90 -34.38 9.59
CA VAL A 3 -5.69 -33.06 8.98
C VAL A 3 -4.29 -32.63 9.38
N SER A 4 -3.29 -32.98 8.56
CA SER A 4 -1.95 -32.41 8.69
C SER A 4 -1.98 -30.99 8.12
N ALA A 5 -1.53 -30.02 8.92
CA ALA A 5 -1.29 -28.67 8.45
C ALA A 5 -0.17 -28.69 7.40
N ASP A 6 -0.54 -28.61 6.12
CA ASP A 6 0.42 -28.49 5.04
C ASP A 6 1.01 -27.07 5.05
N PRO A 7 2.31 -26.91 5.36
CA PRO A 7 2.93 -25.60 5.45
C PRO A 7 2.87 -24.83 4.12
N ALA A 8 2.94 -25.52 2.98
CA ALA A 8 2.83 -24.86 1.67
C ALA A 8 1.42 -24.29 1.46
N LEU A 9 0.40 -25.05 1.85
CA LEU A 9 -1.00 -24.64 1.72
C LEU A 9 -1.34 -23.47 2.67
N LEU A 10 -0.79 -23.49 3.88
CA LEU A 10 -0.92 -22.38 4.83
C LEU A 10 -0.24 -21.11 4.35
N ILE A 11 0.99 -21.20 3.85
CA ILE A 11 1.73 -20.05 3.29
C ILE A 11 0.96 -19.47 2.10
N ALA A 12 0.47 -20.32 1.20
CA ALA A 12 -0.33 -19.88 0.06
C ALA A 12 -1.61 -19.15 0.51
N GLY A 13 -2.34 -19.69 1.50
CA GLY A 13 -3.54 -19.05 2.06
C GLY A 13 -3.25 -17.68 2.66
N VAL A 14 -2.16 -17.56 3.44
CA VAL A 14 -1.73 -16.27 4.03
C VAL A 14 -1.31 -15.28 2.94
N ALA A 15 -0.56 -15.72 1.93
CA ALA A 15 -0.13 -14.87 0.83
C ALA A 15 -1.34 -14.32 0.04
N ILE A 16 -2.33 -15.15 -0.24
CA ILE A 16 -3.57 -14.75 -0.92
C ILE A 16 -4.34 -13.73 -0.06
N ALA A 17 -4.50 -14.01 1.24
CA ALA A 17 -5.22 -13.12 2.14
C ALA A 17 -4.55 -11.74 2.26
N LEU A 18 -3.22 -11.67 2.20
CA LEU A 18 -2.46 -10.44 2.33
C LEU A 18 -2.23 -9.70 1.01
N ALA A 19 -2.42 -10.35 -0.15
CA ALA A 19 -2.09 -9.76 -1.45
C ALA A 19 -2.78 -8.40 -1.67
N VAL A 20 -4.08 -8.32 -1.43
CA VAL A 20 -4.86 -7.09 -1.60
C VAL A 20 -4.44 -5.99 -0.61
N PRO A 21 -4.50 -6.19 0.73
CA PRO A 21 -4.16 -5.13 1.67
C PRO A 21 -2.71 -4.66 1.56
N VAL A 22 -1.75 -5.56 1.29
CA VAL A 22 -0.34 -5.18 1.10
C VAL A 22 -0.18 -4.32 -0.14
N THR A 23 -0.86 -4.64 -1.24
CA THR A 23 -0.83 -3.83 -2.46
C THR A 23 -1.33 -2.40 -2.19
N PHE A 24 -2.45 -2.24 -1.50
CA PHE A 24 -2.97 -0.92 -1.14
C PHE A 24 -2.09 -0.17 -0.14
N MET A 25 -1.49 -0.87 0.82
CA MET A 25 -0.54 -0.30 1.76
C MET A 25 0.68 0.27 1.03
N VAL A 26 1.26 -0.50 0.11
CA VAL A 26 2.39 -0.06 -0.72
C VAL A 26 1.98 1.11 -1.62
N ALA A 27 0.83 1.04 -2.28
CA ALA A 27 0.33 2.13 -3.13
C ALA A 27 0.14 3.44 -2.33
N ASN A 28 -0.42 3.36 -1.12
CA ASN A 28 -0.57 4.51 -0.24
C ASN A 28 0.78 5.05 0.25
N TRP A 29 1.73 4.16 0.54
CA TRP A 29 3.09 4.56 0.89
C TRP A 29 3.77 5.30 -0.27
N VAL A 30 3.69 4.78 -1.50
CA VAL A 30 4.20 5.44 -2.71
C VAL A 30 3.57 6.81 -2.86
N ARG A 31 2.23 6.90 -2.76
CA ARG A 31 1.50 8.18 -2.83
C ARG A 31 2.02 9.20 -1.81
N LYS A 32 2.45 8.77 -0.62
CA LYS A 32 2.88 9.70 0.44
C LYS A 32 4.38 10.04 0.41
N ASN A 33 5.22 9.13 -0.07
CA ASN A 33 6.68 9.21 0.14
C ASN A 33 7.49 9.31 -1.15
N VAL A 34 6.88 9.08 -2.32
CA VAL A 34 7.55 9.33 -3.60
C VAL A 34 7.22 10.76 -4.03
N ASP A 35 8.26 11.52 -4.39
CA ASP A 35 8.08 12.83 -4.97
C ASP A 35 7.37 12.68 -6.32
N HIS A 36 6.14 13.14 -6.38
CA HIS A 36 5.41 13.21 -7.64
C HIS A 36 5.94 14.46 -8.31
N GLY A 37 6.74 14.33 -9.37
CA GLY A 37 7.35 15.45 -10.11
C GLY A 37 6.35 16.38 -10.82
N GLU A 38 5.08 16.29 -10.45
CA GLU A 38 3.93 17.00 -10.95
C GLU A 38 3.22 17.64 -9.75
N ALA A 39 3.00 18.96 -9.82
CA ALA A 39 2.39 19.76 -8.76
C ALA A 39 1.13 19.06 -8.22
N ARG A 40 1.10 18.79 -6.91
CA ARG A 40 -0.01 18.07 -6.30
C ARG A 40 -1.17 19.04 -6.16
N PHE A 41 -2.21 18.88 -6.95
CA PHE A 41 -3.43 19.66 -6.78
C PHE A 41 -4.35 18.99 -5.76
N GLY A 42 -4.80 19.72 -4.76
CA GLY A 42 -5.83 19.27 -3.82
C GLY A 42 -7.19 19.08 -4.53
N PRO A 43 -8.20 18.52 -3.83
CA PRO A 43 -9.57 18.42 -4.34
C PRO A 43 -10.16 19.77 -4.78
N ASP A 44 -9.62 20.85 -4.21
CA ASP A 44 -9.97 22.25 -4.51
C ASP A 44 -9.18 22.85 -5.69
N GLY A 45 -8.40 22.03 -6.41
CA GLY A 45 -7.61 22.47 -7.58
C GLY A 45 -6.42 23.38 -7.25
N LYS A 46 -6.06 23.53 -5.98
CA LYS A 46 -4.91 24.33 -5.53
C LYS A 46 -3.66 23.47 -5.37
N VAL A 47 -2.50 24.04 -5.72
CA VAL A 47 -1.19 23.40 -5.47
C VAL A 47 -1.04 23.21 -3.97
N ILE A 48 -0.81 21.98 -3.55
CA ILE A 48 -0.36 21.62 -2.21
C ILE A 48 1.13 21.91 -2.21
N GLU A 49 1.48 23.15 -1.85
CA GLU A 49 2.85 23.47 -1.48
C GLU A 49 3.10 22.79 -0.14
N ASP A 50 4.07 21.86 -0.09
CA ASP A 50 4.54 21.22 1.14
C ASP A 50 5.33 22.23 1.99
N GLU A 51 4.71 23.34 2.38
CA GLU A 51 5.28 24.32 3.32
C GLU A 51 4.97 23.85 4.75
N ASP A 52 5.53 22.70 5.15
CA ASP A 52 5.56 22.23 6.55
C ASP A 52 6.66 21.16 6.78
N ARG A 53 7.86 21.41 6.24
CA ARG A 53 9.10 20.84 6.79
C ARG A 53 9.87 21.94 7.51
N LYS A 54 9.51 22.19 8.76
CA LYS A 54 10.37 22.86 9.74
C LYS A 54 10.41 22.08 11.03
#